data_AF-A0A0V0RNF9-F1
#
_entry.id   AF-A0A0V0RNF9-F1
#
_cell.length_a   1.000
_cell.length_b   1.000
_cell.length_c   1.000
_cell.angle_alpha   90.00
_cell.angle_beta   90.00
_cell.angle_gamma   90.00
#
_symmetry.space_group_name_H-M   'P 1'
#
loop_
_entity.id
_entity.type
_entity.pdbx_description
1 polymer ?
#
loop_
_entity_poly.entity_id
_entity_poly.type
_entity_poly.pdbx_seq_one_letter_code
_entity_poly.pdbx_strand_id
1 'polypeptide(L)'
;MTEIVRNIWADITNAISNQDTFVGKIFGKVEENSGRSRYEAAKLLADVTVVFFIFSTSAEVLCNLICFCYPAMKTIMEIKV
;
A
#
# COMPACT_ATOMS: atom_id res chain seq x y z
N MET A 1 -11.88 -2.33 17.01
CA MET A 1 -11.78 -1.71 15.66
C MET A 1 -10.75 -0.60 15.63
N THR A 2 -10.79 0.34 16.58
CA THR A 2 -9.83 1.46 16.70
C THR A 2 -8.37 1.01 16.81
N GLU A 3 -8.08 -0.03 17.61
CA GLU A 3 -6.73 -0.60 17.75
C GLU A 3 -6.16 -1.13 16.43
N ILE A 4 -6.96 -1.91 15.70
CA ILE A 4 -6.57 -2.51 14.40
C ILE A 4 -6.26 -1.41 13.40
N VAL A 5 -7.11 -0.40 13.30
CA VAL A 5 -6.90 0.74 12.39
C VAL A 5 -5.63 1.50 12.76
N ARG A 6 -5.36 1.72 14.05
CA ARG A 6 -4.13 2.38 14.51
C ARG A 6 -2.88 1.57 14.17
N ASN A 7 -2.92 0.25 14.35
CA ASN A 7 -1.79 -0.62 14.02
C ASN A 7 -1.52 -0.64 12.51
N ILE A 8 -2.56 -0.73 11.68
CA ILE A 8 -2.42 -0.64 10.22
C ILE A 8 -1.81 0.71 9.83
N TRP A 9 -2.26 1.81 10.46
CA TRP A 9 -1.73 3.14 10.18
C TRP A 9 -0.24 3.28 10.54
N ALA A 10 0.15 2.72 11.69
CA ALA A 10 1.53 2.71 12.14
C ALA A 10 2.41 1.89 11.18
N ASP A 11 1.92 0.72 10.74
CA ASP A 11 2.64 -0.15 9.82
C ASP A 11 2.85 0.51 8.44
N ILE A 12 1.80 1.13 7.89
CA ILE A 12 1.87 1.90 6.64
C ILE A 12 2.87 3.06 6.78
N THR A 13 2.79 3.81 7.88
CA THR A 13 3.71 4.93 8.14
C THR A 13 5.15 4.45 8.22
N ASN A 14 5.39 3.32 8.88
CA ASN A 14 6.72 2.72 8.98
C ASN A 14 7.24 2.27 7.62
N ALA A 15 6.41 1.60 6.81
CA ALA A 15 6.78 1.15 5.47
C ALA A 15 7.13 2.31 4.52
N ILE A 16 6.39 3.41 4.57
CA ILE A 16 6.64 4.59 3.74
C ILE A 16 7.88 5.37 4.23
N SER A 17 8.11 5.39 5.55
CA SER A 17 9.27 6.08 6.12
C SER A 17 10.57 5.30 5.95
N ASN A 18 10.49 3.96 5.85
CA ASN A 18 11.65 3.08 5.78
C ASN A 18 12.33 3.11 4.40
N GLN A 19 13.46 3.80 4.31
CA GLN A 19 14.25 4.00 3.09
C GLN A 19 14.95 2.74 2.55
N ASP A 20 15.06 1.67 3.33
CA ASP A 20 15.63 0.41 2.85
C ASP A 20 14.64 -0.38 2.00
N THR A 21 13.34 -0.16 2.23
CA THR A 21 12.27 -0.79 1.48
C THR A 21 12.06 -0.13 0.12
N PHE A 22 11.60 -0.92 -0.86
CA PHE A 22 11.27 -0.42 -2.20
C PHE A 22 10.24 0.73 -2.16
N VAL A 23 9.23 0.61 -1.28
CA VAL A 23 8.18 1.62 -1.10
C VAL A 23 8.77 2.92 -0.58
N GLY A 24 9.57 2.87 0.50
CA GLY A 24 10.19 4.08 1.06
C GLY A 24 11.18 4.76 0.12
N LYS A 25 11.88 4.02 -0.76
CA LYS A 25 12.74 4.63 -1.80
C LYS A 25 11.94 5.41 -2.85
N ILE A 26 10.81 4.86 -3.31
CA ILE A 26 9.93 5.56 -4.26
C ILE A 26 9.38 6.83 -3.61
N PHE A 27 8.84 6.72 -2.39
CA PHE A 27 8.29 7.88 -1.69
C PHE A 27 9.37 8.90 -1.32
N GLY A 28 10.57 8.46 -0.96
CA GLY A 28 11.72 9.35 -0.73
C GLY A 28 12.10 10.13 -1.99
N LYS A 29 12.11 9.47 -3.16
CA LYS A 29 12.39 10.13 -4.44
C LYS A 29 11.28 11.09 -4.86
N VAL A 30 10.02 10.78 -4.56
CA VAL A 30 8.88 11.68 -4.77
C VAL A 30 8.96 12.90 -3.85
N GLU A 31 9.35 12.71 -2.59
CA GLU A 31 9.56 13.81 -1.63
C GLU A 31 10.71 14.72 -2.07
N GLU A 32 11.83 14.16 -2.52
CA GLU A 32 12.98 14.91 -3.04
C GLU A 32 12.62 15.73 -4.29
N ASN A 33 11.90 15.14 -5.26
CA ASN A 33 11.53 15.83 -6.50
C ASN A 33 10.40 16.84 -6.33
N SER A 34 9.44 16.58 -5.44
CA SER A 34 8.19 17.34 -5.34
C SER A 34 8.17 18.30 -4.15
N GLY A 35 9.11 18.15 -3.20
CA GLY A 35 9.14 18.89 -1.93
C GLY A 35 7.96 18.57 -1.00
N ARG A 36 7.09 17.63 -1.39
CA ARG A 36 5.92 17.20 -0.63
C ARG A 36 6.30 16.08 0.33
N SER A 37 5.80 16.16 1.56
CA SER A 37 5.97 15.09 2.55
C SER A 37 5.54 13.74 1.98
N ARG A 38 6.32 12.69 2.26
CA ARG A 38 6.00 11.28 1.89
C ARG A 38 4.57 10.90 2.24
N TYR A 39 4.07 11.39 3.38
CA TYR A 39 2.72 11.11 3.84
C TYR A 39 1.65 11.74 2.93
N GLU A 40 1.86 12.98 2.47
CA GLU A 40 0.93 13.66 1.58
C GLU A 40 0.88 12.99 0.20
N ALA A 41 2.05 12.58 -0.32
CA ALA A 41 2.13 11.80 -1.55
C ALA A 41 1.40 10.45 -1.43
N ALA A 42 1.56 9.74 -0.32
CA ALA A 42 0.89 8.46 -0.09
C ALA A 42 -0.62 8.61 0.02
N LYS A 43 -1.09 9.66 0.70
CA LYS A 43 -2.51 9.98 0.80
C LYS A 43 -3.11 10.29 -0.58
N LEU A 44 -2.40 11.05 -1.40
CA LEU A 44 -2.87 11.43 -2.74
C LEU A 44 -2.93 10.20 -3.67
N LEU A 45 -1.95 9.30 -3.58
CA LEU A 45 -1.99 8.03 -4.31
C LEU A 45 -3.15 7.14 -3.85
N ALA A 46 -3.41 7.07 -2.54
CA ALA A 46 -4.53 6.31 -2.01
C ALA A 46 -5.88 6.85 -2.52
N ASP A 47 -6.05 8.17 -2.52
CA ASP A 47 -7.26 8.84 -3.01
C ASP A 47 -7.49 8.56 -4.50
N VAL A 48 -6.47 8.76 -5.34
CA VAL A 48 -6.52 8.45 -6.78
C VAL A 48 -6.85 6.98 -7.01
N THR A 49 -6.30 6.07 -6.20
CA THR A 49 -6.59 4.63 -6.31
C THR A 49 -8.05 4.33 -6.00
N VAL A 50 -8.62 4.92 -4.93
CA VAL A 50 -10.03 4.72 -4.57
C VAL A 50 -10.94 5.25 -5.67
N VAL A 51 -10.66 6.44 -6.18
CA VAL A 51 -11.41 7.05 -7.29
C VAL A 51 -11.36 6.15 -8.53
N PHE A 52 -10.17 5.66 -8.90
CA PHE A 52 -10.00 4.75 -10.02
C PHE A 52 -10.82 3.45 -9.84
N PHE A 53 -10.82 2.88 -8.64
CA PHE A 53 -11.61 1.69 -8.32
C PHE A 53 -13.12 1.94 -8.41
N ILE A 54 -13.61 3.12 -8.03
CA ILE A 54 -15.04 3.46 -8.13
C ILE A 54 -15.48 3.54 -9.60
N PHE A 55 -14.64 4.13 -10.46
CA PHE A 55 -14.98 4.34 -11.87
C PHE A 55 -14.70 3.13 -12.77
N SER A 56 -13.90 2.17 -12.31
CA SER A 56 -13.48 1.03 -13.12
C SER A 56 -14.25 -0.24 -12.78
N THR A 57 -14.93 -0.83 -13.77
CA THR A 57 -15.52 -2.18 -13.68
C THR A 57 -14.47 -3.26 -13.41
N SER A 58 -13.18 -2.94 -13.56
CA SER A 58 -12.07 -3.84 -13.24
C SER A 58 -11.80 -3.97 -11.73
N ALA A 59 -12.46 -3.16 -10.87
CA ALA A 59 -12.33 -3.26 -9.42
C ALA A 59 -12.73 -4.65 -8.88
N GLU A 60 -13.79 -5.26 -9.43
CA GLU A 60 -14.21 -6.61 -9.05
C GLU A 60 -13.15 -7.66 -9.41
N VAL A 61 -12.52 -7.52 -10.58
CA VAL A 61 -11.45 -8.42 -11.04
C VAL A 61 -10.20 -8.27 -10.16
N LEU A 62 -9.83 -7.02 -9.84
CA LEU A 62 -8.69 -6.73 -8.96
C LEU A 62 -8.93 -7.24 -7.53
N CYS A 63 -10.12 -7.04 -6.98
CA CYS A 63 -10.49 -7.58 -5.67
C CYS A 63 -10.41 -9.11 -5.66
N ASN A 64 -10.98 -9.78 -6.67
CA ASN A 64 -10.92 -11.24 -6.78
C ASN A 64 -9.48 -11.75 -6.95
N LEU A 65 -8.66 -11.05 -7.74
CA LEU A 65 -7.25 -11.38 -7.92
C LEU A 65 -6.46 -11.25 -6.62
N ILE A 66 -6.65 -10.17 -5.86
CA ILE A 66 -5.99 -9.96 -4.56
C ILE A 66 -6.46 -11.03 -3.55
N CYS A 67 -7.76 -11.33 -3.51
CA CYS A 67 -8.33 -12.38 -2.65
C CYS A 67 -7.79 -13.77 -2.99
N PHE A 68 -7.42 -14.03 -4.24
CA PHE A 68 -6.78 -15.28 -4.65
C PHE A 68 -5.28 -15.30 -4.33
N CYS A 69 -4.56 -14.23 -4.67
CA CYS A 69 -3.11 -14.15 -4.52
C CYS A 69 -2.67 -14.07 -3.06
N TYR A 70 -3.43 -13.40 -2.18
CA TYR A 70 -3.08 -13.25 -0.77
C TYR A 70 -2.93 -14.59 -0.02
N PRO A 71 -3.92 -15.51 -0.04
CA PRO A 71 -3.75 -16.82 0.57
C PRO A 71 -2.65 -17.65 -0.11
N ALA A 72 -2.51 -17.58 -1.44
CA ALA A 72 -1.45 -18.29 -2.15
C ALA A 72 -0.05 -17.84 -1.70
N MET A 73 0.18 -16.54 -1.58
CA MET A 73 1.44 -15.97 -1.09
C MET A 73 1.72 -16.34 0.36
N LYS A 74 0.69 -16.34 1.21
CA LYS A 74 0.80 -16.77 2.60
C LYS A 74 1.25 -18.23 2.70
N THR A 75 0.60 -19.13 1.95
CA THR A 75 0.95 -20.55 1.91
C THR A 75 2.38 -20.78 1.39
N ILE A 76 2.82 -20.02 0.37
CA ILE A 76 4.19 -20.12 -0.15
C ILE A 76 5.23 -19.65 0.88
N MET A 77 4.95 -18.60 1.66
CA MET A 77 5.83 -18.16 2.74
C MET A 77 5.91 -19.18 3.87
N GLU A 78 4.79 -19.81 4.25
CA GLU A 78 4.76 -20.84 5.29
C GLU A 78 5.41 -22.16 4.85
N ILE A 79 5.44 -22.47 3.55
CA ILE A 79 6.13 -23.65 2.99
C ILE A 79 7.64 -23.41 2.77
N LYS A 80 8.04 -22.15 2.55
CA LYS A 80 9.46 -21.77 2.37
C LYS A 80 10.20 -21.52 3.69
N VAL A 81 9.51 -21.58 4.83
CA VAL A 81 10.05 -21.62 6.20
C VAL A 81 10.27 -23.07 6.60
#